data_AF-A0ABD5AM74-F1
#
_entry.id   AF-A0ABD5AM74-F1
#
_cell.length_a   1.000
_cell.length_b   1.000
_cell.length_c   1.000
_cell.angle_alpha   90.00
_cell.angle_beta   90.00
_cell.angle_gamma   90.00
#
_symmetry.space_group_name_H-M   'P 1'
#
loop_
_entity.id
_entity.type
_entity.pdbx_description
1 polymer ?
#
loop_
_entity_poly.entity_id
_entity_poly.type
_entity_poly.pdbx_seq_one_letter_code
_entity_poly.pdbx_strand_id
1 'polypeptide(L)'
;MLVLLFIIFKKIGLDFLSFTLYLLFLLIHIIGAHYLYSYVPYNDWIQQVFHFNLDQYMGWSRNMYDRLVHLAYGVLLYPLIYRVFQVWLPTTRPFTLFLLVIQFVMASSVFYELIEWAIAIGLSPEEAENYNGQQGDMWDAHKDMLLATIGAIIYGLAALIKAPKINNS
;
A
#
# COMPACT_ATOMS: atom_id res chain seq x y z
N MET A 1 12.24 -8.10 -6.91
CA MET A 1 11.05 -8.35 -6.07
C MET A 1 10.71 -9.85 -5.97
N LEU A 2 10.53 -10.57 -7.08
CA LEU A 2 10.17 -12.01 -7.05
C LEU A 2 11.20 -12.92 -6.37
N VAL A 3 12.51 -12.66 -6.53
CA VAL A 3 13.57 -13.41 -5.82
C VAL A 3 13.50 -13.18 -4.31
N LEU A 4 13.25 -11.94 -3.89
CA LEU A 4 13.08 -11.59 -2.47
C LEU A 4 11.85 -12.29 -1.88
N LEU A 5 10.74 -12.30 -2.62
CA LEU A 5 9.53 -13.04 -2.27
C LEU A 5 9.81 -14.53 -2.12
N PHE A 6 10.58 -15.14 -3.03
CA PHE A 6 10.91 -16.57 -2.96
C PHE A 6 11.79 -16.90 -1.75
N ILE A 7 12.77 -16.04 -1.42
CA ILE A 7 13.60 -16.19 -0.22
C ILE A 7 12.75 -16.07 1.05
N ILE A 8 11.86 -15.07 1.08
CA ILE A 8 10.91 -14.89 2.18
C ILE A 8 9.97 -16.09 2.29
N PHE A 9 9.41 -16.57 1.18
CA PHE A 9 8.53 -17.73 1.14
C PHE A 9 9.19 -18.96 1.77
N LYS A 10 10.44 -19.24 1.39
CA LYS A 10 11.20 -20.40 1.91
C LYS A 10 11.58 -20.27 3.38
N LYS A 11 11.93 -19.07 3.85
CA LYS A 11 12.43 -18.85 5.23
C LYS A 11 11.34 -18.54 6.25
N ILE A 12 10.28 -17.85 5.84
CA ILE A 12 9.25 -17.27 6.72
C ILE A 12 7.96 -18.11 6.68
N GLY A 13 7.79 -18.97 5.67
CA GLY A 13 6.63 -19.84 5.52
C GLY A 13 5.37 -19.01 5.32
N LEU A 14 5.27 -18.36 4.17
CA LEU A 14 4.08 -17.59 3.79
C LEU A 14 2.94 -18.54 3.43
N ASP A 15 1.73 -18.20 3.89
CA ASP A 15 0.53 -18.87 3.43
C ASP A 15 0.14 -18.42 2.01
N PHE A 16 -0.76 -19.20 1.39
CA PHE A 16 -1.22 -18.94 0.03
C PHE A 16 -1.92 -17.57 -0.10
N LEU A 17 -2.61 -17.14 0.95
CA LEU A 17 -3.30 -15.85 0.97
C LEU A 17 -2.30 -14.69 0.92
N SER A 18 -1.31 -14.67 1.80
CA SER A 18 -0.27 -13.63 1.85
C SER A 18 0.51 -13.56 0.55
N PHE A 19 0.82 -14.72 -0.03
CA PHE A 19 1.47 -14.81 -1.34
C PHE A 19 0.61 -14.21 -2.46
N THR A 20 -0.68 -14.55 -2.51
CA THR A 20 -1.61 -14.04 -3.52
C THR A 20 -1.80 -12.53 -3.39
N LEU A 21 -1.97 -12.01 -2.18
CA LEU A 21 -2.12 -10.56 -1.95
C LEU A 21 -0.86 -9.80 -2.33
N TYR A 22 0.33 -10.35 -2.08
CA TYR A 22 1.59 -9.76 -2.56
C TYR A 22 1.65 -9.72 -4.10
N LEU A 23 1.26 -10.80 -4.79
CA LEU A 23 1.21 -10.80 -6.26
C LEU A 23 0.20 -9.80 -6.81
N LEU A 24 -0.96 -9.66 -6.16
CA LEU A 24 -1.94 -8.64 -6.53
C LEU A 24 -1.37 -7.23 -6.37
N PHE A 25 -0.65 -6.96 -5.28
CA PHE A 25 0.02 -5.69 -5.07
C PHE A 25 1.09 -5.40 -6.15
N LEU A 26 1.87 -6.42 -6.54
CA LEU A 26 2.81 -6.30 -7.65
C LEU A 26 2.12 -5.98 -8.97
N LEU A 27 0.96 -6.59 -9.25
CA LEU A 27 0.22 -6.31 -10.47
C LEU A 27 -0.26 -4.84 -10.51
N ILE A 28 -0.77 -4.33 -9.40
CA ILE A 28 -1.15 -2.91 -9.25
C ILE A 28 0.07 -2.02 -9.52
N HIS A 29 1.24 -2.34 -8.96
CA HIS A 29 2.48 -1.59 -9.22
C HIS A 29 2.93 -1.64 -10.68
N ILE A 30 2.81 -2.80 -11.35
CA ILE A 30 3.20 -2.93 -12.76
C ILE A 30 2.31 -2.05 -13.65
N ILE A 31 1.00 -2.03 -13.36
CA ILE A 31 0.06 -1.14 -14.07
C ILE A 31 0.42 0.32 -13.80
N GLY A 32 0.64 0.69 -12.54
CA GLY A 32 1.09 2.03 -12.15
C GLY A 32 2.35 2.44 -12.91
N ALA A 33 3.41 1.63 -12.84
CA ALA A 33 4.68 1.90 -13.50
C ALA A 33 4.56 2.01 -15.03
N HIS A 34 3.69 1.22 -15.66
CA HIS A 34 3.46 1.31 -17.11
C HIS A 34 2.89 2.67 -17.54
N TYR A 35 1.99 3.25 -16.72
CA TYR A 35 1.35 4.54 -16.99
C TYR A 35 1.87 5.68 -16.11
N LEU A 36 3.03 5.51 -15.46
CA LEU A 36 3.62 6.49 -14.53
C LEU A 36 2.68 6.93 -13.40
N TYR A 37 1.78 6.05 -12.95
CA TYR A 37 0.78 6.23 -11.88
C TYR A 37 -0.27 7.32 -12.18
N SER A 38 0.15 8.55 -12.43
CA SER A 38 -0.68 9.72 -12.73
C SER A 38 -1.56 9.59 -13.98
N TYR A 39 -1.22 8.66 -14.89
CA TYR A 39 -1.93 8.47 -16.16
C TYR A 39 -2.63 7.12 -16.28
N VAL A 40 -2.77 6.35 -15.19
CA VAL A 40 -3.53 5.09 -15.26
C VAL A 40 -4.99 5.40 -15.59
N PRO A 41 -5.55 4.89 -16.70
CA PRO A 41 -6.88 5.27 -17.19
C PRO A 41 -8.00 4.48 -16.49
N TYR A 42 -7.96 4.40 -15.16
CA TYR A 42 -8.93 3.60 -14.39
C TYR A 42 -10.37 4.11 -14.58
N ASN A 43 -10.56 5.44 -14.67
CA ASN A 43 -11.89 6.03 -14.83
C ASN A 43 -12.47 5.70 -16.21
N ASP A 44 -11.64 5.74 -17.26
CA ASP A 44 -12.05 5.35 -18.61
C ASP A 44 -12.45 3.86 -18.66
N TRP A 45 -11.70 2.98 -18.00
CA TRP A 45 -12.07 1.56 -17.90
C TRP A 45 -13.40 1.36 -17.18
N ILE A 46 -13.62 2.07 -16.06
CA ILE A 46 -14.89 2.02 -15.32
C ILE A 46 -16.03 2.54 -16.20
N GLN A 47 -15.83 3.63 -16.93
CA GLN A 47 -16.84 4.20 -17.81
C GLN A 47 -17.15 3.28 -18.99
N GLN A 48 -16.17 2.59 -19.56
CA GLN A 48 -16.39 1.64 -20.66
C GLN A 48 -17.17 0.39 -20.21
N VAL A 49 -16.89 -0.12 -19.01
CA VAL A 49 -17.48 -1.38 -18.51
C VAL A 49 -18.82 -1.14 -17.80
N PHE A 50 -18.93 -0.07 -17.03
CA PHE A 50 -20.07 0.21 -16.15
C PHE A 50 -20.88 1.45 -16.55
N HIS A 51 -20.48 2.17 -17.60
CA HIS A 51 -21.11 3.44 -18.02
C HIS A 51 -21.18 4.48 -16.89
N PHE A 52 -20.21 4.45 -15.99
CA PHE A 52 -20.13 5.29 -14.81
C PHE A 52 -18.82 6.09 -14.79
N ASN A 53 -18.91 7.40 -14.59
CA ASN A 53 -17.74 8.26 -14.44
C ASN A 53 -17.47 8.49 -12.95
N LEU A 54 -16.47 7.78 -12.43
CA LEU A 54 -16.10 7.80 -11.02
C LEU A 54 -15.53 9.17 -10.62
N ASP A 55 -14.64 9.74 -11.43
CA ASP A 55 -14.00 11.01 -11.13
C ASP A 55 -15.04 12.15 -11.02
N GLN A 56 -16.01 12.19 -11.95
CA GLN A 56 -17.10 13.16 -11.93
C GLN A 56 -18.00 12.97 -10.71
N TYR A 57 -18.36 11.71 -10.39
CA TYR A 57 -19.21 11.41 -9.24
C TYR A 57 -18.56 11.81 -7.90
N MET A 58 -17.26 11.57 -7.78
CA MET A 58 -16.49 11.89 -6.58
C MET A 58 -16.02 13.36 -6.54
N GLY A 59 -16.15 14.10 -7.64
CA GLY A 59 -15.67 15.48 -7.77
C GLY A 59 -14.13 15.57 -7.77
N TRP A 60 -13.45 14.55 -8.26
CA TRP A 60 -11.99 14.50 -8.31
C TRP A 60 -11.45 15.30 -9.50
N SER A 61 -10.46 16.14 -9.23
CA SER A 61 -9.76 16.95 -10.24
C SER A 61 -8.44 16.34 -10.69
N ARG A 62 -8.05 15.19 -10.13
CA ARG A 62 -6.79 14.50 -10.42
C ARG A 62 -6.98 12.99 -10.40
N ASN A 63 -5.99 12.29 -10.93
CA ASN A 63 -5.94 10.83 -10.95
C ASN A 63 -5.67 10.30 -9.53
N MET A 64 -6.49 9.36 -9.07
CA MET A 64 -6.38 8.79 -7.71
C MET A 64 -5.65 7.44 -7.66
N TYR A 65 -4.97 7.04 -8.73
CA TYR A 65 -4.36 5.73 -8.79
C TYR A 65 -3.23 5.56 -7.77
N ASP A 66 -2.41 6.58 -7.57
CA ASP A 66 -1.32 6.48 -6.60
C ASP A 66 -1.82 6.31 -5.16
N ARG A 67 -2.83 7.11 -4.78
CA ARG A 67 -3.60 6.93 -3.55
C ARG A 67 -4.18 5.52 -3.38
N LEU A 68 -4.68 4.92 -4.46
CA LEU A 68 -5.15 3.53 -4.45
C LEU A 68 -3.98 2.58 -4.20
N VAL A 69 -2.81 2.82 -4.79
CA VAL A 69 -1.61 2.01 -4.56
C VAL A 69 -1.17 2.10 -3.10
N HIS A 70 -1.16 3.28 -2.49
CA HIS A 70 -0.84 3.45 -1.08
C HIS A 70 -1.83 2.75 -0.16
N LEU A 71 -3.14 2.89 -0.41
CA LEU A 71 -4.15 2.12 0.33
C LEU A 71 -3.92 0.60 0.17
N ALA A 72 -3.66 0.15 -1.06
CA ALA A 72 -3.40 -1.25 -1.38
C ALA A 72 -2.11 -1.75 -0.73
N TYR A 73 -1.07 -0.92 -0.59
CA TYR A 73 0.16 -1.24 0.13
C TYR A 73 -0.16 -1.62 1.57
N GLY A 74 -0.91 -0.77 2.27
CA GLY A 74 -1.36 -1.04 3.64
C GLY A 74 -2.19 -2.31 3.76
N VAL A 75 -3.19 -2.50 2.89
CA VAL A 75 -4.10 -3.66 2.95
C VAL A 75 -3.42 -4.96 2.54
N LEU A 76 -2.79 -4.98 1.37
CA LEU A 76 -2.33 -6.21 0.70
C LEU A 76 -1.01 -6.72 1.28
N LEU A 77 -0.15 -5.83 1.79
CA LEU A 77 1.12 -6.25 2.39
C LEU A 77 1.04 -6.49 3.90
N TYR A 78 -0.06 -6.11 4.56
CA TYR A 78 -0.23 -6.38 5.99
C TYR A 78 0.06 -7.85 6.36
N PRO A 79 -0.50 -8.88 5.68
CA PRO A 79 -0.31 -10.28 6.06
C PRO A 79 1.15 -10.73 5.97
N LEU A 80 1.83 -10.26 4.93
CA LEU A 80 3.26 -10.52 4.71
C LEU A 80 4.08 -9.93 5.85
N ILE A 81 3.89 -8.65 6.17
CA ILE A 81 4.64 -7.95 7.23
C ILE A 81 4.31 -8.56 8.60
N TYR A 82 3.04 -8.85 8.87
CA TYR A 82 2.60 -9.52 10.09
C TYR A 82 3.28 -10.87 10.26
N ARG A 83 3.35 -11.68 9.19
CA ARG A 83 4.01 -12.98 9.21
C ARG A 83 5.52 -12.87 9.45
N VAL A 84 6.18 -11.86 8.88
CA VAL A 84 7.59 -11.56 9.17
C VAL A 84 7.78 -11.31 10.67
N PHE A 85 6.95 -10.46 11.28
CA PHE A 85 7.05 -10.20 12.72
C PHE A 85 6.67 -11.41 13.59
N GLN A 86 5.74 -12.27 13.16
CA GLN A 86 5.48 -13.53 13.87
C GLN A 86 6.71 -14.44 13.92
N VAL A 87 7.51 -14.49 12.85
CA VAL A 87 8.71 -15.32 12.80
C VAL A 87 9.85 -14.70 13.61
N TRP A 88 10.01 -13.37 13.55
CA TRP A 88 11.09 -12.68 14.28
C TRP A 88 10.78 -12.47 15.77
N LEU A 89 9.50 -12.34 16.13
CA LEU A 89 9.01 -12.06 17.48
C LEU A 89 7.96 -13.10 17.90
N PRO A 90 8.33 -14.39 18.02
CA PRO A 90 7.38 -15.50 18.15
C PRO A 90 6.56 -15.50 19.45
N THR A 91 7.00 -14.77 20.48
CA THR A 91 6.32 -14.69 21.79
C THR A 91 5.42 -13.45 21.91
N THR A 92 5.38 -12.59 20.90
CA THR A 92 4.64 -11.33 20.94
C THR A 92 3.14 -11.55 20.71
N ARG A 93 2.31 -10.89 21.52
CA ARG A 93 0.85 -11.00 21.45
C ARG A 93 0.31 -10.48 20.11
N PRO A 94 -0.80 -11.04 19.57
CA PRO A 94 -1.37 -10.61 18.29
C PRO A 94 -1.65 -9.10 18.20
N PHE A 95 -2.17 -8.49 19.27
CA PHE A 95 -2.44 -7.05 19.30
C PHE A 95 -1.16 -6.21 19.23
N THR A 96 -0.08 -6.66 19.87
CA THR A 96 1.21 -5.98 19.78
C THR A 96 1.80 -6.10 18.38
N LEU A 97 1.70 -7.28 17.75
CA LEU A 97 2.09 -7.45 16.35
C LEU A 97 1.28 -6.55 15.41
N PHE A 98 -0.03 -6.40 15.65
CA PHE A 98 -0.88 -5.47 14.91
C PHE A 98 -0.36 -4.03 14.96
N LEU A 99 -0.03 -3.53 16.16
CA LEU A 99 0.55 -2.19 16.32
C LEU A 99 1.91 -2.06 15.62
N LEU A 100 2.76 -3.10 15.70
CA LEU A 100 4.06 -3.11 15.04
C LEU A 100 3.95 -3.06 13.52
N VAL A 101 2.99 -3.78 12.92
CA VAL A 101 2.76 -3.73 11.47
C VAL A 101 2.31 -2.33 11.05
N ILE A 102 1.40 -1.70 11.77
CA ILE A 102 0.97 -0.33 11.49
C ILE A 102 2.17 0.63 11.56
N GLN A 103 2.98 0.54 12.61
CA GLN A 103 4.18 1.38 12.76
C GLN A 103 5.18 1.15 11.63
N PHE A 104 5.36 -0.10 11.20
CA PHE A 104 6.24 -0.43 10.09
C PHE A 104 5.74 0.17 8.77
N VAL A 105 4.44 0.02 8.47
CA VAL A 105 3.80 0.62 7.27
C VAL A 105 3.97 2.13 7.31
N MET A 106 3.66 2.78 8.43
CA MET A 106 3.85 4.23 8.59
C MET A 106 5.31 4.64 8.34
N ALA A 107 6.26 3.98 9.00
CA ALA A 107 7.67 4.34 8.92
C ALA A 107 8.24 4.15 7.50
N SER A 108 7.85 3.07 6.83
CA SER A 108 8.32 2.79 5.47
C SER A 108 7.61 3.65 4.41
N SER A 109 6.34 4.04 4.62
CA SER A 109 5.69 5.06 3.80
C SER A 109 6.36 6.42 3.95
N VAL A 110 6.63 6.89 5.19
CA VAL A 110 7.42 8.11 5.41
C VAL A 110 8.77 8.03 4.73
N PHE A 111 9.47 6.90 4.85
CA PHE A 111 10.77 6.72 4.20
C PHE A 111 10.69 6.80 2.68
N TYR A 112 9.64 6.24 2.07
CA TYR A 112 9.38 6.34 0.64
C TYR A 112 9.15 7.80 0.19
N GLU A 113 8.25 8.52 0.87
CA GLU A 113 8.00 9.95 0.58
C GLU A 113 9.24 10.82 0.75
N LEU A 114 10.09 10.52 1.74
CA LEU A 114 11.34 11.24 1.95
C LEU A 114 12.35 10.99 0.82
N ILE A 115 12.34 9.80 0.20
CA ILE A 115 13.16 9.51 -0.99
C ILE A 115 12.65 10.33 -2.18
N GLU A 116 11.34 10.34 -2.41
CA GLU A 116 10.74 11.13 -3.49
C GLU A 116 11.01 12.62 -3.31
N TRP A 117 10.84 13.12 -2.09
CA TRP A 117 11.21 14.49 -1.75
C TRP A 117 12.70 14.77 -2.00
N ALA A 118 13.59 13.87 -1.59
CA ALA A 118 15.02 14.03 -1.82
C ALA A 118 15.39 14.09 -3.31
N ILE A 119 14.70 13.30 -4.15
CA ILE A 119 14.86 13.33 -5.61
C ILE A 119 14.30 14.66 -6.16
N ALA A 120 13.11 15.06 -5.74
CA ALA A 120 12.43 16.26 -6.21
C ALA A 120 13.22 17.56 -5.95
N ILE A 121 14.01 17.64 -4.87
CA ILE A 121 14.90 18.78 -4.61
C ILE A 121 15.94 18.99 -5.72
N GLY A 122 16.35 17.91 -6.40
CA GLY A 122 17.33 17.96 -7.49
C GLY A 122 16.73 18.23 -8.88
N LEU A 123 15.40 18.32 -8.99
CA LEU A 123 14.67 18.46 -10.25
C LEU A 123 14.18 19.90 -10.48
N SER A 124 13.91 20.25 -11.73
CA SER A 124 13.13 21.47 -12.01
C SER A 124 11.71 21.34 -11.46
N PRO A 125 10.97 22.45 -11.22
CA PRO A 125 9.59 22.37 -10.72
C PRO A 125 8.66 21.50 -11.57
N GLU A 126 8.80 21.55 -12.90
CA GLU A 126 8.00 20.74 -13.82
C GLU A 126 8.37 19.25 -13.75
N GLU A 127 9.66 18.92 -13.67
CA GLU A 127 10.12 17.54 -13.51
C GLU A 127 9.72 16.95 -12.16
N ALA A 128 9.76 17.75 -11.08
CA ALA A 128 9.33 17.34 -9.75
C ALA A 128 7.82 17.03 -9.70
N GLU A 129 7.00 17.88 -10.32
CA GLU A 129 5.55 17.66 -10.44
C GLU A 129 5.24 16.38 -11.22
N ASN A 130 5.93 16.16 -12.34
CA ASN A 130 5.75 14.97 -13.18
C ASN A 130 6.28 13.68 -12.51
N TYR A 131 7.36 13.77 -11.73
CA TYR A 131 7.95 12.62 -11.05
C TYR A 131 7.11 12.18 -9.83
N ASN A 132 6.72 13.12 -8.96
CA ASN A 132 5.93 12.83 -7.76
C ASN A 132 4.45 12.58 -8.09
N GLY A 133 3.95 13.07 -9.23
CA GLY A 133 2.55 12.84 -9.62
C GLY A 133 1.52 13.60 -8.77
N GLN A 134 1.92 14.72 -8.16
CA GLN A 134 1.09 15.52 -7.24
C GLN A 134 -0.19 16.06 -7.87
N GLN A 135 -0.13 16.38 -9.18
CA GLN A 135 -1.23 16.91 -9.97
C GLN A 135 -1.90 18.11 -9.29
N GLY A 136 -1.07 19.02 -8.76
CA GLY A 136 -1.48 20.22 -8.03
C GLY A 136 -1.92 20.00 -6.58
N ASP A 137 -1.78 18.79 -6.01
CA ASP A 137 -2.08 18.53 -4.60
C ASP A 137 -0.84 18.65 -3.71
N MET A 138 -0.69 19.80 -3.04
CA MET A 138 0.41 20.03 -2.09
C MET A 138 0.44 19.06 -0.89
N TRP A 139 -0.64 18.33 -0.64
CA TRP A 139 -0.77 17.38 0.48
C TRP A 139 -0.65 15.92 0.05
N ASP A 140 -0.18 15.65 -1.17
CA ASP A 140 -0.13 14.31 -1.77
C ASP A 140 0.51 13.28 -0.84
N ALA A 141 1.82 13.42 -0.61
CA ALA A 141 2.61 12.59 0.30
C ALA A 141 1.93 12.34 1.65
N HIS A 142 1.31 13.37 2.24
CA HIS A 142 0.61 13.24 3.53
C HIS A 142 -0.62 12.33 3.45
N LYS A 143 -1.40 12.48 2.37
CA LYS A 143 -2.59 11.66 2.13
C LYS A 143 -2.19 10.24 1.74
N ASP A 144 -1.10 10.06 1.02
CA ASP A 144 -0.58 8.75 0.62
C ASP A 144 -0.08 7.95 1.82
N MET A 145 0.71 8.57 2.70
CA MET A 145 1.09 7.99 3.99
C MET A 145 -0.15 7.65 4.86
N LEU A 146 -1.14 8.54 4.89
CA LEU A 146 -2.37 8.32 5.64
C LEU A 146 -3.16 7.14 5.09
N LEU A 147 -3.31 7.03 3.77
CA LEU A 147 -4.04 5.94 3.11
C LEU A 147 -3.35 4.59 3.30
N ALA A 148 -2.01 4.54 3.21
CA ALA A 148 -1.24 3.35 3.59
C ALA A 148 -1.53 2.92 5.03
N THR A 149 -1.53 3.89 5.96
CA THR A 149 -1.83 3.63 7.37
C THR A 149 -3.25 3.10 7.57
N ILE A 150 -4.24 3.73 6.94
CA ILE A 150 -5.64 3.31 6.99
C ILE A 150 -5.81 1.89 6.43
N GLY A 151 -5.15 1.58 5.32
CA GLY A 151 -5.18 0.25 4.72
C GLY A 151 -4.69 -0.84 5.68
N ALA A 152 -3.56 -0.58 6.36
CA ALA A 152 -3.02 -1.50 7.36
C ALA A 152 -3.94 -1.66 8.58
N ILE A 153 -4.56 -0.58 9.05
CA ILE A 153 -5.53 -0.62 10.15
C ILE A 153 -6.75 -1.47 9.76
N ILE A 154 -7.32 -1.25 8.57
CA ILE A 154 -8.51 -1.99 8.09
C ILE A 154 -8.24 -3.49 8.07
N TYR A 155 -7.15 -3.90 7.43
CA TYR A 155 -6.81 -5.32 7.37
C TYR A 155 -6.52 -5.88 8.77
N GLY A 156 -5.72 -5.17 9.56
CA GLY A 156 -5.31 -5.60 10.88
C GLY A 156 -6.48 -5.79 11.84
N LEU A 157 -7.45 -4.88 11.86
CA LEU A 157 -8.67 -5.01 12.64
C LEU A 157 -9.50 -6.22 12.20
N ALA A 158 -9.67 -6.41 10.89
CA ALA A 158 -10.37 -7.58 10.36
C ALA A 158 -9.68 -8.90 10.75
N ALA A 159 -8.35 -8.94 10.76
CA ALA A 159 -7.57 -10.10 11.17
C ALA A 159 -7.69 -10.39 12.68
N LEU A 160 -7.69 -9.34 13.51
CA LEU A 160 -7.86 -9.48 14.97
C LEU A 160 -9.25 -10.02 15.35
N ILE A 161 -10.30 -9.60 14.64
CA ILE A 161 -11.66 -10.10 14.88
C ILE A 161 -11.78 -11.60 14.55
N LYS A 162 -11.08 -12.06 13.50
CA LYS A 162 -11.08 -13.47 13.08
C LYS A 162 -10.16 -14.37 13.91
N ALA A 163 -9.23 -13.79 14.67
CA ALA A 163 -8.31 -14.57 15.49
C ALA A 163 -9.09 -15.30 16.59
N PRO A 164 -8.92 -16.62 16.77
CA PRO A 164 -9.57 -17.34 17.87
C PRO A 164 -9.15 -16.70 19.19
N LYS A 165 -10.13 -16.39 20.04
CA LYS A 165 -9.84 -15.90 21.40
C LYS A 165 -9.03 -16.98 22.11
N ILE A 166 -7.77 -16.68 22.41
CA ILE A 166 -6.98 -17.52 23.30
C ILE A 166 -7.66 -17.40 24.66
N ASN A 167 -8.40 -18.42 25.04
CA ASN A 167 -8.90 -18.54 26.41
C ASN A 167 -7.68 -18.69 27.31
N ASN A 168 -7.33 -17.61 28.02
CA ASN A 168 -6.36 -17.69 29.10
C ASN A 168 -7.05 -18.46 30.24
N SER A 169 -6.85 -19.78 30.28
CA SER A 169 -7.08 -20.62 31.46
C SER A 169 -5.96 -20.40 32.47
#